data_AF-A0A7W9GTM3-F1
#
_entry.id   AF-A0A7W9GTM3-F1
#
_cell.length_a   1.000
_cell.length_b   1.000
_cell.length_c   1.000
_cell.angle_alpha   90.00
_cell.angle_beta   90.00
_cell.angle_gamma   90.00
#
_symmetry.space_group_name_H-M   'P 1'
#
loop_
_entity.id
_entity.type
_entity.pdbx_description
1 polymer ?
#
loop_
_entity_poly.entity_id
_entity_poly.type
_entity_poly.pdbx_seq_one_letter_code
_entity_poly.pdbx_strand_id
1 'polypeptide(L)'
;MRRSHTQADDPDTHTLLDLGVGLMLEPQSEVTTDLTQRVPQLRWPTREELVRAYNQHSGLRRSKAIVEDRWIRMADYHRDLIAWVVQRVETSSIHAQMDQVAAAHGDEPVSTPEAYRIAAAAIHRMLGEEAFPLWAMFTSLAATNPAVNAMMRQARSDDRERWAKLADEHYAAAGREPLPGIGSGDIAEAVNAMSYGLALRYLTDPDAFDHDPLRAGTLFAQASLALIDALLTPPTPRDAMPTMGHAVVNMPLAAAG
;
A
#
# COMPACT_ATOMS: atom_id res chain seq x y z
N MET A 1 -23.85 -14.71 9.44
CA MET A 1 -23.07 -15.95 9.61
C MET A 1 -22.84 -16.53 8.23
N ARG A 2 -21.58 -16.67 7.80
CA ARG A 2 -21.26 -17.40 6.56
C ARG A 2 -21.38 -18.90 6.77
N ARG A 3 -21.59 -19.64 5.69
CA ARG A 3 -21.55 -21.09 5.72
C ARG A 3 -20.09 -21.54 5.84
N SER A 4 -19.84 -22.62 6.57
CA SER A 4 -18.50 -23.11 6.87
C SER A 4 -17.71 -23.53 5.63
N HIS A 5 -18.39 -23.96 4.56
CA HIS A 5 -17.76 -24.34 3.28
C HIS A 5 -17.44 -23.15 2.36
N THR A 6 -17.89 -21.94 2.72
CA THR A 6 -17.62 -20.69 1.99
C THR A 6 -16.71 -19.76 2.79
N GLN A 7 -15.85 -20.34 3.63
CA GLN A 7 -14.89 -19.59 4.44
C GLN A 7 -13.76 -19.02 3.58
N ALA A 8 -12.90 -18.22 4.23
CA ALA A 8 -11.88 -17.38 3.61
C ALA A 8 -10.78 -18.10 2.81
N ASP A 9 -10.86 -19.42 2.60
CA ASP A 9 -9.94 -20.18 1.74
C ASP A 9 -10.65 -20.84 0.53
N ASP A 10 -11.94 -20.57 0.33
CA ASP A 10 -12.70 -21.11 -0.80
C ASP A 10 -12.26 -20.45 -2.13
N PRO A 11 -11.76 -21.20 -3.14
CA PRO A 11 -11.23 -20.64 -4.38
C PRO A 11 -12.24 -19.80 -5.17
N ASP A 12 -13.50 -20.21 -5.17
CA ASP A 12 -14.58 -19.47 -5.82
C ASP A 12 -14.89 -18.15 -5.10
N THR A 13 -14.76 -18.11 -3.77
CA THR A 13 -14.89 -16.88 -2.98
C THR A 13 -13.80 -15.90 -3.35
N HIS A 14 -12.54 -16.34 -3.42
CA HIS A 14 -11.42 -15.51 -3.89
C HIS A 14 -11.65 -15.00 -5.31
N THR A 15 -12.06 -15.89 -6.21
CA THR A 15 -12.36 -15.53 -7.61
C THR A 15 -13.43 -14.43 -7.67
N LEU A 16 -14.51 -14.54 -6.90
CA LEU A 16 -15.56 -13.52 -6.86
C LEU A 16 -15.11 -12.19 -6.25
N LEU A 17 -14.16 -12.21 -5.30
CA LEU A 17 -13.56 -11.01 -4.73
C LEU A 17 -12.60 -10.35 -5.73
N ASP A 18 -11.76 -11.12 -6.43
CA ASP A 18 -10.86 -10.61 -7.47
C ASP A 18 -11.62 -10.01 -8.65
N LEU A 19 -12.69 -10.67 -9.10
CA LEU A 19 -13.60 -10.09 -10.10
C LEU A 19 -14.27 -8.81 -9.58
N GLY A 20 -14.58 -8.76 -8.28
CA GLY A 20 -15.04 -7.56 -7.61
C GLY A 20 -14.09 -6.39 -7.72
N VAL A 21 -12.80 -6.64 -7.45
CA VAL A 21 -11.73 -5.65 -7.59
C VAL A 21 -11.69 -5.12 -9.02
N GLY A 22 -11.68 -6.00 -10.01
CA GLY A 22 -11.70 -5.62 -11.43
C GLY A 22 -12.89 -4.75 -11.79
N LEU A 23 -14.10 -5.15 -11.41
CA LEU A 23 -15.35 -4.42 -11.70
C LEU A 23 -15.37 -3.02 -11.05
N MET A 24 -14.77 -2.84 -9.88
CA MET A 24 -14.69 -1.53 -9.22
C MET A 24 -13.69 -0.58 -9.88
N LEU A 25 -12.70 -1.14 -10.59
CA LEU A 25 -11.65 -0.39 -11.29
C LEU A 25 -12.01 -0.11 -12.75
N GLU A 26 -13.08 -0.69 -13.28
CA GLU A 26 -13.55 -0.42 -14.64
C GLU A 26 -13.85 1.09 -14.83
N PRO A 27 -13.33 1.72 -15.91
CA PRO A 27 -13.57 3.13 -16.18
C PRO A 27 -15.07 3.41 -16.27
N GLN A 28 -15.56 4.38 -15.49
CA GLN A 28 -16.95 4.77 -15.54
C GLN A 28 -17.17 5.81 -16.62
N SER A 29 -18.08 5.52 -17.54
CA SER A 29 -18.49 6.45 -18.61
C SER A 29 -19.34 7.61 -18.09
N GLU A 30 -19.80 7.58 -16.84
CA GLU A 30 -20.62 8.63 -16.23
C GLU A 30 -19.89 9.27 -15.05
N VAL A 31 -18.93 10.15 -15.36
CA VAL A 31 -18.39 11.07 -14.36
C VAL A 31 -19.45 12.13 -14.11
N THR A 32 -20.14 12.06 -12.96
CA THR A 32 -21.04 13.12 -12.56
C THR A 32 -20.22 14.38 -12.31
N THR A 33 -20.42 15.44 -13.10
CA THR A 33 -19.78 16.75 -12.93
C THR A 33 -20.35 17.55 -11.75
N ASP A 34 -21.24 16.95 -10.96
CA ASP A 34 -21.84 17.58 -9.80
C ASP A 34 -20.88 17.56 -8.60
N LEU A 35 -20.10 18.64 -8.50
CA LEU A 35 -19.17 18.92 -7.40
C LEU A 35 -19.86 19.04 -6.01
N THR A 36 -21.20 19.04 -5.96
CA THR A 36 -21.94 19.04 -4.68
C THR A 36 -22.12 17.64 -4.09
N GLN A 37 -21.93 16.58 -4.89
CA GLN A 37 -21.80 15.21 -4.37
C GLN A 37 -20.41 15.06 -3.76
N ARG A 38 -20.31 15.32 -2.46
CA ARG A 38 -19.06 15.45 -1.68
C ARG A 38 -18.15 14.22 -1.61
N VAL A 39 -18.46 13.12 -2.29
CA VAL A 39 -17.61 11.92 -2.32
C VAL A 39 -17.79 11.27 -3.69
N PRO A 40 -16.71 10.86 -4.40
CA PRO A 40 -16.85 9.94 -5.51
C PRO A 40 -17.66 8.74 -5.02
N GLN A 41 -18.85 8.52 -5.55
CA GLN A 41 -19.64 7.36 -5.17
C GLN A 41 -18.90 6.13 -5.68
N LEU A 42 -18.24 5.40 -4.77
CA LEU A 42 -17.75 4.06 -5.08
C LEU A 42 -18.93 3.24 -5.57
N ARG A 43 -18.91 2.88 -6.84
CA ARG A 43 -19.88 1.94 -7.40
C ARG A 43 -19.48 0.56 -6.92
N TRP A 44 -20.31 0.00 -6.07
CA TRP A 44 -20.16 -1.37 -5.64
C TRP A 44 -20.67 -2.32 -6.74
N PRO A 45 -19.98 -3.45 -6.99
CA PRO A 45 -20.45 -4.46 -7.92
C PRO A 45 -21.81 -5.02 -7.49
N THR A 46 -22.75 -5.09 -8.42
CA THR A 46 -24.03 -5.76 -8.21
C THR A 46 -23.86 -7.27 -8.29
N ARG A 47 -24.81 -8.01 -7.70
CA ARG A 47 -24.84 -9.47 -7.81
C ARG A 47 -24.88 -9.96 -9.26
N GLU A 48 -25.56 -9.24 -10.14
CA GLU A 48 -25.68 -9.61 -11.55
C GLU A 48 -24.37 -9.44 -12.31
N GLU A 49 -23.63 -8.36 -12.03
CA GLU A 49 -22.31 -8.13 -12.61
C GLU A 49 -21.31 -9.19 -12.16
N LEU A 50 -21.32 -9.54 -10.87
CA LEU A 50 -20.45 -10.60 -10.34
C LEU A 50 -20.71 -11.96 -10.99
N VAL A 51 -21.98 -12.36 -11.12
CA VAL A 51 -22.34 -13.62 -11.78
C VAL A 51 -21.93 -13.61 -13.25
N ARG A 52 -22.13 -12.48 -13.93
CA ARG A 52 -21.74 -12.32 -15.34
C ARG A 52 -20.22 -12.45 -15.49
N ALA A 53 -19.45 -11.72 -14.68
CA ALA A 53 -18.00 -11.74 -14.69
C ALA A 53 -17.47 -13.14 -14.34
N TYR A 54 -18.05 -13.82 -13.33
CA TYR A 54 -17.67 -15.17 -12.96
C TYR A 54 -17.92 -16.18 -14.07
N ASN A 55 -19.07 -16.11 -14.74
CA ASN A 55 -19.38 -17.00 -15.86
C ASN A 55 -18.46 -16.75 -17.06
N GLN A 56 -18.09 -15.50 -17.32
CA GLN A 56 -17.11 -15.16 -18.36
C GLN A 56 -15.72 -15.68 -18.01
N HIS A 57 -15.28 -15.52 -16.76
CA HIS A 57 -13.97 -15.96 -16.29
C HIS A 57 -13.83 -17.49 -16.26
N SER A 58 -14.83 -18.20 -15.73
CA SER A 58 -14.79 -19.66 -15.55
C SER A 58 -15.24 -20.47 -16.77
N GLY A 59 -15.91 -19.84 -17.74
CA GLY A 59 -16.60 -20.52 -18.84
C GLY A 59 -17.83 -21.34 -18.40
N LEU A 60 -18.23 -21.26 -17.13
CA LEU A 60 -19.38 -21.97 -16.58
C LEU A 60 -20.67 -21.14 -16.67
N ARG A 61 -21.82 -21.81 -16.55
CA ARG A 61 -23.13 -21.15 -16.39
C ARG A 61 -23.63 -21.29 -14.97
N ARG A 62 -23.26 -20.34 -14.11
CA ARG A 62 -23.76 -20.22 -12.73
C ARG A 62 -24.88 -19.19 -12.65
N SER A 63 -25.75 -19.38 -11.66
CA SER A 63 -26.82 -18.44 -11.32
C SER A 63 -26.41 -17.57 -10.12
N LYS A 64 -27.29 -16.64 -9.73
CA LYS A 64 -27.15 -15.81 -8.51
C LYS A 64 -26.89 -16.61 -7.23
N ALA A 65 -27.26 -17.90 -7.23
CA ALA A 65 -27.02 -18.80 -6.11
C ALA A 65 -25.53 -18.91 -5.72
N ILE A 66 -24.58 -18.73 -6.66
CA ILE A 66 -23.15 -18.80 -6.32
C ILE A 66 -22.73 -17.68 -5.37
N VAL A 67 -23.32 -16.49 -5.51
CA VAL A 67 -23.07 -15.35 -4.64
C VAL A 67 -23.89 -15.49 -3.36
N GLU A 68 -25.16 -15.91 -3.47
CA GLU A 68 -26.08 -16.02 -2.32
C GLU A 68 -25.71 -17.16 -1.35
N ASP A 69 -25.03 -18.20 -1.83
CA ASP A 69 -24.47 -19.25 -0.99
C ASP A 69 -23.36 -18.73 -0.07
N ARG A 70 -22.61 -17.70 -0.52
CA ARG A 70 -21.44 -17.11 0.16
C ARG A 70 -21.80 -15.89 1.01
N TRP A 71 -22.66 -15.02 0.46
CA TRP A 71 -23.09 -13.78 1.08
C TRP A 71 -24.60 -13.64 1.03
N ILE A 72 -25.23 -13.70 2.20
CA ILE A 72 -26.68 -13.51 2.35
C ILE A 72 -27.07 -12.08 1.90
N ARG A 73 -26.24 -11.08 2.21
CA ARG A 73 -26.46 -9.67 1.86
C ARG A 73 -25.27 -9.14 1.06
N MET A 74 -25.51 -8.18 0.17
CA MET A 74 -24.41 -7.52 -0.55
C MET A 74 -23.50 -6.69 0.38
N ALA A 75 -24.02 -6.17 1.49
CA ALA A 75 -23.19 -5.57 2.54
C ALA A 75 -22.18 -6.58 3.14
N ASP A 76 -22.61 -7.85 3.22
CA ASP A 76 -21.81 -9.08 3.40
C ASP A 76 -20.52 -9.09 2.58
N TYR A 77 -20.76 -8.96 1.28
CA TYR A 77 -19.76 -9.01 0.22
C TYR A 77 -18.89 -7.76 0.20
N HIS A 78 -19.45 -6.55 0.35
CA HIS A 78 -18.66 -5.32 0.36
C HIS A 78 -17.64 -5.29 1.50
N ARG A 79 -18.03 -5.77 2.69
CA ARG A 79 -17.11 -5.87 3.83
C ARG A 79 -15.93 -6.79 3.51
N ASP A 80 -16.20 -7.95 2.90
CA ASP A 80 -15.16 -8.86 2.47
C ASP A 80 -14.30 -8.30 1.36
N LEU A 81 -14.88 -7.61 0.40
CA LEU A 81 -14.13 -7.01 -0.69
C LEU A 81 -13.14 -5.98 -0.17
N ILE A 82 -13.53 -5.20 0.84
CA ILE A 82 -12.62 -4.29 1.55
C ILE A 82 -11.52 -5.07 2.26
N ALA A 83 -11.90 -6.09 3.06
CA ALA A 83 -10.92 -6.90 3.78
C ALA A 83 -9.95 -7.61 2.82
N TRP A 84 -10.43 -8.08 1.67
CA TRP A 84 -9.68 -8.71 0.60
C TRP A 84 -8.69 -7.74 -0.03
N VAL A 85 -9.13 -6.52 -0.35
CA VAL A 85 -8.24 -5.47 -0.88
C VAL A 85 -7.17 -5.08 0.14
N VAL A 86 -7.54 -4.92 1.41
CA VAL A 86 -6.60 -4.63 2.50
C VAL A 86 -5.57 -5.76 2.61
N GLN A 87 -6.03 -7.00 2.73
CA GLN A 87 -5.17 -8.17 2.82
C GLN A 87 -4.27 -8.32 1.58
N ARG A 88 -4.80 -8.14 0.37
CA ARG A 88 -4.00 -8.21 -0.88
C ARG A 88 -2.87 -7.18 -0.87
N VAL A 89 -3.16 -5.93 -0.51
CA VAL A 89 -2.12 -4.90 -0.41
C VAL A 89 -1.12 -5.25 0.70
N GLU A 90 -1.57 -5.67 1.89
CA GLU A 90 -0.71 -6.06 3.01
C GLU A 90 0.18 -7.27 2.72
N THR A 91 -0.32 -8.24 1.96
CA THR A 91 0.39 -9.47 1.59
C THR A 91 1.13 -9.36 0.26
N SER A 92 0.92 -8.26 -0.48
CA SER A 92 1.61 -8.01 -1.74
C SER A 92 3.12 -7.88 -1.52
N SER A 93 3.85 -7.89 -2.64
CA SER A 93 5.29 -7.68 -2.70
C SER A 93 5.77 -6.39 -2.00
N ILE A 94 4.86 -5.43 -1.73
CA ILE A 94 5.14 -4.19 -1.02
C ILE A 94 5.66 -4.47 0.40
N HIS A 95 5.00 -5.33 1.18
CA HIS A 95 5.42 -5.66 2.55
C HIS A 95 6.24 -6.95 2.65
N ALA A 96 5.99 -7.93 1.76
CA ALA A 96 6.74 -9.20 1.74
C ALA A 96 8.24 -9.00 1.47
N GLN A 97 8.63 -7.97 0.70
CA GLN A 97 10.04 -7.70 0.45
C GLN A 97 10.78 -7.17 1.69
N MET A 98 10.08 -6.52 2.62
CA MET A 98 10.72 -6.06 3.86
C MET A 98 11.01 -7.21 4.80
N ASP A 99 10.07 -8.14 4.92
CA ASP A 99 10.28 -9.37 5.68
C ASP A 99 11.42 -10.19 5.04
N GLN A 100 11.54 -10.17 3.70
CA GLN A 100 12.67 -10.77 2.98
C GLN A 100 13.99 -10.04 3.21
N VAL A 101 14.01 -8.71 3.23
CA VAL A 101 15.22 -7.92 3.54
C VAL A 101 15.66 -8.21 4.97
N ALA A 102 14.74 -8.14 5.94
CA ALA A 102 15.02 -8.45 7.34
C ALA A 102 15.52 -9.90 7.50
N ALA A 103 14.88 -10.87 6.82
CA ALA A 103 15.30 -12.27 6.85
C ALA A 103 16.65 -12.52 6.17
N ALA A 104 16.98 -11.78 5.11
CA ALA A 104 18.24 -11.92 4.38
C ALA A 104 19.44 -11.38 5.17
N HIS A 105 19.23 -10.34 6.00
CA HIS A 105 20.27 -9.75 6.83
C HIS A 105 20.43 -10.41 8.20
N GLY A 106 19.42 -11.14 8.67
CA GLY A 106 19.47 -11.76 10.00
C GLY A 106 19.57 -10.68 11.09
N ASP A 107 20.70 -10.66 11.80
CA ASP A 107 20.98 -9.66 12.85
C ASP A 107 21.80 -8.46 12.34
N GLU A 108 22.21 -8.45 11.06
CA GLU A 108 22.98 -7.35 10.49
C GLU A 108 22.08 -6.16 10.12
N PRO A 109 22.49 -4.92 10.40
CA PRO A 109 21.68 -3.76 10.06
C PRO A 109 21.65 -3.43 8.57
N VAL A 110 20.51 -2.94 8.09
CA VAL A 110 20.35 -2.47 6.70
C VAL A 110 21.24 -1.24 6.45
N SER A 111 22.10 -1.29 5.44
CA SER A 111 22.96 -0.17 5.05
C SER A 111 22.19 0.96 4.35
N THR A 112 22.67 2.21 4.39
CA THR A 112 22.03 3.36 3.70
C THR A 112 21.85 3.15 2.19
N PRO A 113 22.84 2.64 1.41
CA PRO A 113 22.64 2.35 -0.01
C PRO A 113 21.55 1.30 -0.28
N GLU A 114 21.36 0.37 0.64
CA GLU A 114 20.32 -0.63 0.54
C GLU A 114 18.94 -0.08 0.90
N ALA A 115 18.85 0.70 1.98
CA ALA A 115 17.64 1.44 2.33
C ALA A 115 17.17 2.32 1.16
N TYR A 116 18.11 2.98 0.45
CA TYR A 116 17.81 3.71 -0.77
C TYR A 116 17.20 2.83 -1.87
N ARG A 117 17.80 1.66 -2.16
CA ARG A 117 17.29 0.74 -3.19
C ARG A 117 15.89 0.22 -2.83
N ILE A 118 15.67 -0.13 -1.56
CA ILE A 118 14.38 -0.62 -1.06
C ILE A 118 13.30 0.45 -1.23
N ALA A 119 13.61 1.69 -0.83
CA ALA A 119 12.72 2.83 -0.97
C ALA A 119 12.46 3.15 -2.45
N ALA A 120 13.49 3.20 -3.30
CA ALA A 120 13.35 3.53 -4.71
C ALA A 120 12.41 2.57 -5.46
N ALA A 121 12.43 1.30 -5.10
CA ALA A 121 11.52 0.31 -5.70
C ALA A 121 10.13 0.29 -5.05
N ALA A 122 9.90 0.94 -3.90
CA ALA A 122 8.63 0.90 -3.18
C ALA A 122 7.46 1.48 -3.98
N ILE A 123 7.65 2.66 -4.58
CA ILE A 123 6.60 3.29 -5.40
C ILE A 123 6.27 2.43 -6.63
N HIS A 124 7.30 1.91 -7.31
CA HIS A 124 7.09 1.03 -8.46
C HIS A 124 6.28 -0.22 -8.08
N ARG A 125 6.55 -0.84 -6.91
CA ARG A 125 5.75 -1.96 -6.39
C ARG A 125 4.32 -1.55 -6.08
N MET A 126 4.12 -0.42 -5.40
CA MET A 126 2.78 0.10 -5.11
C MET A 126 1.97 0.33 -6.38
N LEU A 127 2.58 0.87 -7.42
CA LEU A 127 1.95 1.10 -8.71
C LEU A 127 1.69 -0.20 -9.49
N GLY A 128 2.43 -1.27 -9.20
CA GLY A 128 2.21 -2.60 -9.78
C GLY A 128 1.14 -3.43 -9.07
N GLU A 129 0.67 -3.01 -7.88
CA GLU A 129 -0.42 -3.70 -7.18
C GLU A 129 -1.78 -3.20 -7.70
N GLU A 130 -2.49 -4.07 -8.41
CA GLU A 130 -3.80 -3.76 -8.99
C GLU A 130 -4.83 -3.31 -7.94
N ALA A 131 -4.73 -3.80 -6.70
CA ALA A 131 -5.63 -3.41 -5.62
C ALA A 131 -5.30 -2.02 -5.01
N PHE A 132 -4.14 -1.44 -5.32
CA PHE A 132 -3.68 -0.19 -4.70
C PHE A 132 -4.64 1.01 -4.89
N PRO A 133 -5.18 1.28 -6.10
CA PRO A 133 -6.12 2.39 -6.27
C PRO A 133 -7.39 2.23 -5.42
N LEU A 134 -7.92 1.00 -5.28
CA LEU A 134 -9.07 0.74 -4.42
C LEU A 134 -8.72 0.92 -2.94
N TRP A 135 -7.55 0.46 -2.52
CA TRP A 135 -7.06 0.68 -1.15
C TRP A 135 -6.99 2.18 -0.83
N ALA A 136 -6.51 3.01 -1.77
CA ALA A 136 -6.46 4.46 -1.59
C ALA A 136 -7.85 5.08 -1.51
N MET A 137 -8.81 4.61 -2.32
CA MET A 137 -10.21 5.02 -2.22
C MET A 137 -10.81 4.64 -0.86
N PHE A 138 -10.60 3.41 -0.38
CA PHE A 138 -11.09 2.98 0.95
C PHE A 138 -10.45 3.77 2.09
N THR A 139 -9.18 4.17 1.95
CA THR A 139 -8.52 5.12 2.85
C THR A 139 -9.26 6.46 2.93
N SER A 140 -9.75 6.98 1.81
CA SER A 140 -10.58 8.20 1.79
C SER A 140 -11.94 7.96 2.46
N LEU A 141 -12.60 6.82 2.16
CA LEU A 141 -13.91 6.51 2.75
C LEU A 141 -13.86 6.21 4.24
N ALA A 142 -12.74 5.73 4.75
CA ALA A 142 -12.53 5.52 6.18
C ALA A 142 -12.79 6.80 7.01
N ALA A 143 -12.66 7.99 6.44
CA ALA A 143 -12.97 9.24 7.13
C ALA A 143 -14.47 9.40 7.46
N THR A 144 -15.36 8.75 6.70
CA THR A 144 -16.82 8.91 6.81
C THR A 144 -17.57 7.62 7.10
N ASN A 145 -16.92 6.45 6.98
CA ASN A 145 -17.51 5.15 7.24
C ASN A 145 -16.80 4.42 8.41
N PRO A 146 -17.42 4.31 9.60
CA PRO A 146 -16.80 3.68 10.78
C PRO A 146 -16.40 2.21 10.59
N ALA A 147 -17.14 1.45 9.78
CA ALA A 147 -16.82 0.05 9.55
C ALA A 147 -15.55 -0.10 8.68
N VAL A 148 -15.42 0.74 7.65
CA VAL A 148 -14.20 0.83 6.84
C VAL A 148 -13.05 1.37 7.67
N ASN A 149 -13.31 2.38 8.51
CA ASN A 149 -12.31 2.99 9.37
C ASN A 149 -11.61 1.99 10.28
N ALA A 150 -12.38 1.10 10.93
CA ALA A 150 -11.80 0.08 11.81
C ALA A 150 -10.82 -0.85 11.06
N MET A 151 -11.19 -1.31 9.87
CA MET A 151 -10.33 -2.18 9.05
C MET A 151 -9.08 -1.45 8.57
N MET A 152 -9.24 -0.24 8.01
CA MET A 152 -8.11 0.55 7.51
C MET A 152 -7.16 1.00 8.63
N ARG A 153 -7.69 1.27 9.83
CA ARG A 153 -6.87 1.69 10.98
C ARG A 153 -5.99 0.54 11.48
N GLN A 154 -6.53 -0.67 11.54
CA GLN A 154 -5.75 -1.85 11.93
C GLN A 154 -4.59 -2.05 10.95
N ALA A 155 -4.90 -2.08 9.64
CA ALA A 155 -3.91 -2.22 8.58
C ALA A 155 -2.76 -1.21 8.67
N ARG A 156 -3.08 0.08 8.89
CA ARG A 156 -2.06 1.12 9.05
C ARG A 156 -1.27 1.01 10.34
N SER A 157 -1.89 0.56 11.44
CA SER A 157 -1.18 0.36 12.71
C SER A 157 -0.12 -0.72 12.56
N ASP A 158 -0.49 -1.84 11.93
CA ASP A 158 0.40 -2.99 11.72
C ASP A 158 1.56 -2.61 10.79
N ASP A 159 1.28 -1.86 9.73
CA ASP A 159 2.32 -1.35 8.83
C ASP A 159 3.27 -0.37 9.55
N ARG A 160 2.73 0.61 10.27
CA ARG A 160 3.52 1.58 11.05
C ARG A 160 4.45 0.89 12.06
N GLU A 161 3.94 -0.09 12.80
CA GLU A 161 4.73 -0.84 13.79
C GLU A 161 5.87 -1.61 13.13
N ARG A 162 5.61 -2.24 11.97
CA ARG A 162 6.63 -2.95 11.19
C ARG A 162 7.74 -2.01 10.71
N TRP A 163 7.37 -0.87 10.14
CA TRP A 163 8.33 0.13 9.66
C TRP A 163 9.12 0.78 10.79
N ALA A 164 8.48 1.08 11.92
CA ALA A 164 9.15 1.67 13.07
C ALA A 164 10.26 0.76 13.61
N LYS A 165 10.02 -0.56 13.66
CA LYS A 165 11.03 -1.53 14.11
C LYS A 165 12.27 -1.54 13.21
N LEU A 166 12.08 -1.58 11.89
CA LEU A 166 13.20 -1.57 10.93
C LEU A 166 13.95 -0.24 10.94
N ALA A 167 13.22 0.86 11.16
CA ALA A 167 13.80 2.18 11.34
C ALA A 167 14.70 2.23 12.59
N ASP A 168 14.24 1.71 13.73
CA ASP A 168 15.02 1.63 14.96
C ASP A 168 16.34 0.86 14.77
N GLU A 169 16.29 -0.29 14.11
CA GLU A 169 17.46 -1.11 13.79
C GLU A 169 18.47 -0.34 12.91
N HIS A 170 17.97 0.37 11.89
CA HIS A 170 18.80 1.20 11.01
C HIS A 170 19.45 2.38 11.75
N TYR A 171 18.70 3.07 12.62
CA TYR A 171 19.18 4.24 13.36
C TYR A 171 20.26 3.84 14.37
N ALA A 172 20.00 2.76 15.13
CA ALA A 172 20.95 2.22 16.10
C ALA A 172 22.28 1.84 15.44
N ALA A 173 22.24 1.22 14.26
CA ALA A 173 23.43 0.86 13.50
C ALA A 173 24.22 2.06 12.98
N ALA A 174 23.53 3.16 12.66
CA ALA A 174 24.15 4.43 12.33
C ALA A 174 24.69 5.18 13.55
N GLY A 175 24.48 4.66 14.78
CA GLY A 175 24.84 5.33 16.03
C GLY A 175 24.05 6.61 16.26
N ARG A 176 22.80 6.66 15.76
CA ARG A 176 21.91 7.82 15.81
C ARG A 176 20.61 7.47 16.51
N GLU A 177 19.99 8.47 17.10
CA GLU A 177 18.68 8.35 17.74
C GLU A 177 17.72 9.37 17.14
N PRO A 178 16.40 9.14 17.16
CA PRO A 178 15.41 10.16 16.88
C PRO A 178 15.60 11.42 17.74
N LEU A 179 15.30 12.60 17.18
CA LEU A 179 15.33 13.85 17.93
C LEU A 179 14.32 13.84 19.11
N PRO A 180 14.58 14.59 20.19
CA PRO A 180 13.67 14.63 21.33
C PRO A 180 12.24 15.00 20.96
N GLY A 181 11.28 14.19 21.39
CA GLY A 181 9.85 14.37 21.10
C GLY A 181 9.38 13.74 19.79
N ILE A 182 10.27 13.03 19.07
CA ILE A 182 9.94 12.27 17.85
C ILE A 182 10.30 10.81 18.10
N GLY A 183 9.36 9.90 17.82
CA GLY A 183 9.62 8.46 17.83
C GLY A 183 9.79 7.89 16.43
N SER A 184 10.36 6.70 16.32
CA SER A 184 10.49 5.99 15.03
C SER A 184 9.13 5.68 14.40
N GLY A 185 8.07 5.55 15.22
CA GLY A 185 6.69 5.48 14.73
C GLY A 185 6.22 6.74 13.99
N ASP A 186 6.66 7.92 14.42
CA ASP A 186 6.32 9.19 13.74
C ASP A 186 7.07 9.32 12.41
N ILE A 187 8.34 8.90 12.39
CA ILE A 187 9.16 8.90 11.18
C ILE A 187 8.60 7.89 10.16
N ALA A 188 8.25 6.68 10.62
CA ALA A 188 7.61 5.66 9.79
C ALA A 188 6.29 6.16 9.19
N GLU A 189 5.43 6.79 9.99
CA GLU A 189 4.16 7.37 9.52
C GLU A 189 4.40 8.45 8.44
N ALA A 190 5.40 9.33 8.64
CA ALA A 190 5.72 10.37 7.67
C ALA A 190 6.23 9.81 6.34
N VAL A 191 7.10 8.78 6.39
CA VAL A 191 7.60 8.07 5.21
C VAL A 191 6.45 7.37 4.48
N ASN A 192 5.56 6.68 5.19
CA ASN A 192 4.39 6.04 4.62
C ASN A 192 3.43 7.04 3.97
N ALA A 193 3.13 8.16 4.64
CA ALA A 193 2.28 9.20 4.07
C ALA A 193 2.87 9.75 2.75
N MET A 194 4.18 9.94 2.70
CA MET A 194 4.89 10.38 1.51
C MET A 194 4.85 9.34 0.38
N SER A 195 5.01 8.04 0.69
CA SER A 195 4.96 6.98 -0.32
C SER A 195 3.58 6.93 -1.00
N TYR A 196 2.51 6.96 -0.20
CA TYR A 196 1.14 7.03 -0.68
C TYR A 196 0.86 8.29 -1.51
N GLY A 197 1.32 9.45 -1.02
CA GLY A 197 1.16 10.73 -1.72
C GLY A 197 1.82 10.73 -3.11
N LEU A 198 3.05 10.21 -3.21
CA LEU A 198 3.78 10.13 -4.48
C LEU A 198 3.16 9.12 -5.45
N ALA A 199 2.75 7.95 -4.96
CA ALA A 199 2.07 6.96 -5.79
C ALA A 199 0.74 7.50 -6.34
N LEU A 200 -0.07 8.16 -5.50
CA LEU A 200 -1.31 8.81 -5.93
C LEU A 200 -1.08 9.96 -6.92
N ARG A 201 -0.04 10.76 -6.69
CA ARG A 201 0.34 11.84 -7.61
C ARG A 201 0.72 11.27 -8.98
N TYR A 202 1.48 10.18 -9.02
CA TYR A 202 1.82 9.51 -10.27
C TYR A 202 0.59 8.99 -11.02
N LEU A 203 -0.35 8.33 -10.33
CA LEU A 203 -1.58 7.81 -10.94
C LEU A 203 -2.49 8.91 -11.53
N THR A 204 -2.44 10.12 -10.97
CA THR A 204 -3.32 11.23 -11.37
C THR A 204 -2.66 12.23 -12.31
N ASP A 205 -1.33 12.31 -12.31
CA ASP A 205 -0.53 13.23 -13.11
C ASP A 205 0.85 12.61 -13.41
N PRO A 206 0.91 11.65 -14.35
CA PRO A 206 2.17 10.99 -14.71
C PRO A 206 3.15 11.92 -15.41
N ASP A 207 2.68 13.01 -16.03
CA ASP A 207 3.51 14.04 -16.67
C ASP A 207 4.49 14.68 -15.67
N ALA A 208 4.09 14.85 -14.41
CA ALA A 208 4.96 15.35 -13.34
C ALA A 208 6.21 14.48 -13.10
N PHE A 209 6.21 13.24 -13.59
CA PHE A 209 7.30 12.28 -13.46
C PHE A 209 7.84 11.82 -14.82
N ASP A 210 7.57 12.57 -15.90
CA ASP A 210 7.93 12.19 -17.27
C ASP A 210 7.43 10.78 -17.66
N HIS A 211 6.29 10.35 -17.10
CA HIS A 211 5.73 9.01 -17.24
C HIS A 211 6.65 7.86 -16.78
N ASP A 212 7.67 8.14 -15.97
CA ASP A 212 8.58 7.14 -15.44
C ASP A 212 8.28 6.87 -13.95
N PRO A 213 7.74 5.68 -13.60
CA PRO A 213 7.47 5.34 -12.20
C PRO A 213 8.76 5.25 -11.36
N LEU A 214 9.92 4.99 -11.97
CA LEU A 214 11.21 4.99 -11.27
C LEU A 214 11.61 6.38 -10.80
N ARG A 215 11.15 7.43 -11.48
CA ARG A 215 11.40 8.80 -11.07
C ARG A 215 10.64 9.15 -9.80
N ALA A 216 9.39 8.70 -9.66
CA ALA A 216 8.62 8.83 -8.43
C ALA A 216 9.26 8.03 -7.28
N GLY A 217 9.72 6.81 -7.56
CA GLY A 217 10.48 5.99 -6.60
C GLY A 217 11.79 6.62 -6.15
N THR A 218 12.57 7.15 -7.09
CA THR A 218 13.83 7.86 -6.80
C THR A 218 13.60 9.08 -5.93
N LEU A 219 12.60 9.91 -6.27
CA LEU A 219 12.21 11.06 -5.45
C LEU A 219 11.82 10.61 -4.03
N PHE A 220 11.02 9.55 -3.90
CA PHE A 220 10.63 9.00 -2.62
C PHE A 220 11.85 8.57 -1.78
N ALA A 221 12.82 7.86 -2.39
CA ALA A 221 14.02 7.40 -1.70
C ALA A 221 14.88 8.57 -1.20
N GLN A 222 15.12 9.56 -2.07
CA GLN A 222 15.90 10.74 -1.73
C GLN A 222 15.24 11.57 -0.63
N ALA A 223 13.93 11.81 -0.76
CA ALA A 223 13.16 12.56 0.22
C ALA A 223 13.08 11.82 1.57
N SER A 224 12.93 10.50 1.56
CA SER A 224 12.91 9.68 2.79
C SER A 224 14.24 9.75 3.52
N LEU A 225 15.36 9.56 2.82
CA LEU A 225 16.68 9.65 3.43
C LEU A 225 16.95 11.06 3.98
N ALA A 226 16.60 12.12 3.24
CA ALA A 226 16.77 13.49 3.70
C ALA A 226 15.90 13.81 4.92
N LEU A 227 14.65 13.35 4.93
CA LEU A 227 13.73 13.49 6.06
C LEU A 227 14.29 12.78 7.29
N ILE A 228 14.66 11.51 7.15
CA ILE A 228 15.22 10.72 8.26
C ILE A 228 16.50 11.40 8.77
N ASP A 229 17.41 11.83 7.88
CA ASP A 229 18.65 12.51 8.27
C ASP A 229 18.40 13.76 9.12
N ALA A 230 17.35 14.51 8.78
CA ALA A 230 16.95 15.72 9.50
C ALA A 230 16.24 15.44 10.84
N LEU A 231 15.65 14.26 11.00
CA LEU A 231 14.89 13.86 12.20
C LEU A 231 15.70 13.03 13.20
N LEU A 232 16.98 12.75 12.89
CA LEU A 232 17.90 12.02 13.75
C LEU A 232 18.96 12.96 14.34
N THR A 233 19.50 12.60 15.50
CA THR A 233 20.64 13.30 16.12
C THR A 233 21.82 13.40 15.15
N PRO A 234 22.65 14.46 15.23
CA PRO A 234 23.86 14.57 14.41
C PRO A 234 24.78 13.36 14.62
N PRO A 235 25.54 12.93 13.59
CA PRO A 235 26.54 11.88 13.77
C PRO A 235 27.58 12.31 14.81
N THR A 236 28.01 11.39 15.67
CA THR A 236 29.05 11.69 16.67
C THR A 236 30.42 11.90 15.98
N PRO A 237 31.26 12.86 16.43
CA PRO A 237 32.44 13.30 15.68
C PRO A 237 33.57 12.28 15.50
N ARG A 238 33.47 11.07 16.06
CA ARG A 238 34.55 10.07 15.99
C ARG A 238 34.51 9.20 14.74
N ASP A 239 33.36 9.09 14.08
CA ASP A 239 33.14 8.25 12.90
C ASP A 239 32.27 9.00 11.88
N ALA A 240 32.75 10.14 11.37
CA ALA A 240 32.03 10.93 10.37
C ALA A 240 31.91 10.18 9.03
N MET A 241 31.03 9.17 9.00
CA MET A 241 30.42 8.63 7.80
C MET A 241 29.71 9.78 7.07
N PRO A 242 29.69 9.79 5.73
CA PRO A 242 28.90 10.76 4.99
C PRO A 242 27.46 10.73 5.51
N THR A 243 26.90 11.90 5.81
CA THR A 243 25.49 12.05 6.18
C THR A 243 24.62 11.42 5.10
N MET A 244 23.40 10.99 5.44
CA MET A 244 22.50 10.43 4.42
C MET A 244 22.21 11.47 3.32
N GLY A 245 22.26 12.77 3.65
CA GLY A 245 22.25 13.86 2.66
C GLY A 245 23.43 13.86 1.68
N HIS A 246 24.65 13.49 2.09
CA HIS A 246 25.79 13.32 1.18
C HIS A 246 25.68 12.06 0.30
N ALA A 247 25.01 11.01 0.78
CA ALA A 247 24.74 9.81 -0.01
C ALA A 247 23.72 10.11 -1.14
N VAL A 248 22.69 10.91 -0.86
CA VAL A 248 21.64 11.30 -1.83
C VAL A 248 22.19 12.04 -3.05
N VAL A 249 23.20 12.90 -2.88
CA VAL A 249 23.79 13.68 -3.99
C VAL A 249 24.64 12.82 -4.94
N ASN A 250 25.13 11.67 -4.46
CA ASN A 250 26.08 10.82 -5.19
C ASN A 250 25.47 9.50 -5.70
N MET A 251 24.18 9.24 -5.44
CA MET A 251 23.52 8.00 -5.90
C MET A 251 22.91 8.20 -7.29
N PRO A 252 23.32 7.41 -8.30
CA PRO A 252 22.69 7.44 -9.62
C PRO A 252 21.24 6.96 -9.54
N LEU A 253 20.43 7.31 -10.56
CA LEU A 253 19.15 6.65 -10.83
C LEU A 253 19.34 5.14 -10.69
N ALA A 254 18.61 4.53 -9.76
CA ALA A 254 18.75 3.11 -9.49
C ALA A 254 18.38 2.34 -10.76
N ALA A 255 19.33 1.58 -11.32
CA ALA A 255 19.00 0.54 -12.28
C ALA A 255 18.19 -0.53 -11.53
N ALA A 256 16.91 -0.63 -11.82
CA ALA A 256 16.05 -1.64 -11.23
C ALA A 256 16.53 -3.04 -11.65
N GLY A 257 16.82 -3.88 -10.67
CA GLY A 257 16.85 -5.34 -10.79
C GLY A 257 15.60 -5.92 -10.14
#